data_AF-A0A2V6DJ79-F1
#
_entry.id   AF-A0A2V6DJ79-F1
#
_cell.length_a   1.000
_cell.length_b   1.000
_cell.length_c   1.000
_cell.angle_alpha   90.00
_cell.angle_beta   90.00
_cell.angle_gamma   90.00
#
_symmetry.space_group_name_H-M   'P 1'
#
loop_
_entity.id
_entity.type
_entity.pdbx_description
1 polymer ?
#
loop_
_entity_poly.entity_id
_entity_poly.type
_entity_poly.pdbx_seq_one_letter_code
_entity_poly.pdbx_strand_id
1 'polypeptide(L)'
;MQQIEVNFLVPYILGREMRLNPVMILFFTVSMGWLFGLAGAILALPAAALTKIAIEEFYLRPRRIDYAPLESEASRIVRSETAHDTLHL
;
A
#
# COMPACT_ATOMS: atom_id res chain seq x y z
N MET A 1 15.03 13.99 20.80
CA MET A 1 14.13 12.84 21.08
C MET A 1 12.87 12.80 20.19
N GLN A 2 12.79 13.57 19.11
CA GLN A 2 11.61 13.63 18.22
C GLN A 2 11.66 12.61 17.06
N GLN A 3 12.83 12.00 16.82
CA GLN A 3 13.03 11.04 15.73
C GLN A 3 12.42 9.67 16.04
N ILE A 4 12.35 9.28 17.32
CA ILE A 4 11.86 7.96 17.73
C ILE A 4 10.35 7.88 17.53
N GLU A 5 9.64 8.95 17.85
CA GLU A 5 8.19 9.03 17.71
C GLU A 5 7.78 8.99 16.22
N VAL A 6 8.46 9.74 15.35
CA VAL A 6 8.18 9.76 13.91
C VAL A 6 8.57 8.43 13.24
N ASN A 7 9.72 7.84 13.57
CA ASN A 7 10.20 6.61 12.94
C ASN A 7 9.37 5.36 13.32
N PHE A 8 8.61 5.40 14.42
CA PHE A 8 7.69 4.32 14.82
C PHE A 8 6.23 4.60 14.44
N LEU A 9 5.78 5.85 14.51
CA LEU A 9 4.40 6.22 14.25
C LEU A 9 4.07 6.20 12.75
N VAL A 10 5.01 6.62 11.90
CA VAL A 10 4.86 6.61 10.43
C VAL A 10 4.63 5.19 9.87
N PRO A 11 5.43 4.16 10.20
CA PRO A 11 5.16 2.80 9.70
C PRO A 11 3.90 2.18 10.30
N TYR A 12 3.44 2.60 11.48
CA TYR A 12 2.20 2.10 12.08
C TYR A 12 0.95 2.57 11.32
N ILE A 13 0.97 3.83 10.85
CA ILE A 13 -0.16 4.44 10.12
C ILE A 13 -0.11 4.05 8.63
N LEU A 14 1.09 3.90 8.05
CA LEU A 14 1.29 3.63 6.62
C LEU A 14 1.45 2.14 6.28
N GLY A 15 1.72 1.27 7.26
CA GLY A 15 2.17 -0.11 7.05
C GLY A 15 1.11 -1.13 6.62
N ARG A 16 -0.13 -0.69 6.34
CA ARG A 16 -1.23 -1.59 5.94
C ARG A 16 -1.44 -1.66 4.43
N GLU A 17 -0.87 -0.74 3.65
CA GLU A 17 -1.01 -0.72 2.21
C GLU A 17 0.10 -1.54 1.54
N MET A 18 -0.29 -2.67 0.95
CA MET A 18 0.46 -3.41 -0.07
C MET A 18 1.67 -4.22 0.40
N ARG A 19 1.41 -5.26 1.19
CA ARG A 19 2.37 -6.34 1.47
C ARG A 19 2.59 -7.21 0.23
N LEU A 20 3.35 -6.70 -0.75
CA LEU A 20 4.15 -7.59 -1.61
C LEU A 20 5.05 -8.36 -0.66
N ASN A 21 4.61 -9.56 -0.28
CA ASN A 21 5.26 -10.33 0.76
C ASN A 21 6.73 -10.54 0.33
N PRO A 22 7.73 -9.99 1.04
CA PRO A 22 9.14 -10.16 0.66
C PRO A 22 9.53 -11.63 0.47
N VAL A 23 8.82 -12.51 1.18
CA VAL A 23 8.92 -13.96 1.04
C VAL A 23 8.54 -14.45 -0.36
N MET A 24 7.53 -13.88 -1.03
CA MET A 24 7.18 -14.25 -2.41
C MET A 24 8.33 -13.92 -3.37
N ILE A 25 8.92 -12.73 -3.24
CA ILE A 25 10.05 -12.32 -4.09
C ILE A 25 11.23 -13.27 -3.85
N LEU A 26 11.56 -13.56 -2.58
CA LEU A 26 12.62 -14.51 -2.24
C LEU A 26 12.34 -15.91 -2.79
N PHE A 27 11.11 -16.40 -2.65
CA PHE A 27 10.69 -17.71 -3.14
C PHE A 27 10.84 -17.82 -4.66
N PHE A 28 10.38 -16.82 -5.41
CA PHE A 28 10.54 -16.79 -6.86
C PHE A 28 12.00 -16.64 -7.28
N THR A 29 12.80 -15.84 -6.57
CA THR A 29 14.24 -15.69 -6.85
C THR A 29 15.00 -17.00 -6.67
N VAL A 30 14.73 -17.75 -5.59
CA VAL A 30 15.36 -19.05 -5.38
C VAL A 30 14.86 -20.06 -6.40
N SER A 31 13.54 -20.14 -6.62
CA SER A 31 12.94 -21.11 -7.54
C SER A 31 13.40 -20.89 -8.99
N MET A 32 13.30 -19.65 -9.50
CA MET A 32 13.75 -19.34 -10.86
C MET A 32 15.26 -19.35 -10.98
N GLY A 33 15.99 -18.89 -9.96
CA GLY A 33 17.44 -19.00 -9.91
C GLY A 33 17.93 -20.46 -10.03
N TRP A 34 17.18 -21.41 -9.46
CA TRP A 34 17.46 -22.84 -9.62
C TRP A 34 17.08 -23.39 -11.01
N LEU A 35 15.94 -22.97 -11.57
CA LEU A 35 15.45 -23.49 -12.86
C LEU A 35 16.23 -22.95 -14.07
N PHE A 36 16.58 -21.66 -14.05
CA PHE A 36 17.15 -20.95 -15.21
C PHE A 36 18.48 -20.24 -14.88
N GLY A 37 19.04 -20.45 -13.68
CA GLY A 37 20.28 -19.81 -13.27
C GLY A 37 20.14 -18.29 -13.14
N LEU A 38 21.15 -17.55 -13.60
CA LEU A 38 21.19 -16.08 -13.51
C LEU A 38 20.03 -15.41 -14.25
N ALA A 39 19.61 -15.96 -15.40
CA ALA A 39 18.47 -15.45 -16.16
C ALA A 39 17.17 -15.54 -15.33
N GLY A 40 17.01 -16.62 -14.55
CA GLY A 40 15.87 -16.79 -13.66
C GLY A 40 15.84 -15.79 -12.51
N ALA A 41 17.00 -15.41 -11.97
CA ALA A 41 17.08 -14.39 -10.92
C ALA A 41 16.59 -13.01 -11.42
N ILE A 42 16.86 -12.65 -12.68
CA ILE A 42 16.36 -11.41 -13.29
C ILE A 42 14.84 -11.45 -13.48
N LEU A 43 14.31 -12.62 -13.89
CA LEU A 43 12.89 -12.82 -14.13
C LEU A 43 12.06 -13.02 -12.84
N ALA A 44 12.70 -13.22 -11.70
CA ALA A 44 12.01 -13.50 -10.45
C ALA A 44 11.08 -12.38 -9.99
N LEU A 45 11.52 -11.13 -10.11
CA LEU A 45 10.73 -9.96 -9.71
C LEU A 45 9.46 -9.78 -10.58
N PRO A 46 9.55 -9.76 -11.93
CA PRO A 46 8.35 -9.67 -12.75
C PRO A 46 7.43 -10.88 -12.57
N ALA A 47 7.97 -12.10 -12.40
CA ALA A 47 7.17 -13.29 -12.13
C ALA A 47 6.41 -13.20 -10.79
N ALA A 48 7.05 -12.71 -9.72
CA ALA A 48 6.42 -12.50 -8.43
C ALA A 48 5.30 -11.45 -8.50
N ALA A 49 5.52 -10.36 -9.23
CA ALA A 49 4.52 -9.31 -9.44
C ALA A 49 3.29 -9.82 -10.21
N LEU A 50 3.51 -10.55 -11.31
CA LEU A 50 2.42 -11.16 -12.09
C LEU A 50 1.61 -12.15 -11.26
N THR A 51 2.30 -12.97 -10.46
CA THR A 51 1.65 -13.95 -9.57
C THR A 51 0.78 -13.24 -8.54
N LYS A 52 1.28 -12.16 -7.92
CA LYS A 52 0.48 -11.36 -6.99
C LYS A 52 -0.75 -10.76 -7.66
N ILE A 53 -0.59 -10.15 -8.83
CA ILE A 53 -1.73 -9.55 -9.55
C ILE A 53 -2.75 -10.64 -9.91
N ALA A 54 -2.30 -11.80 -10.37
CA ALA A 54 -3.19 -12.93 -10.64
C ALA A 54 -3.96 -13.37 -9.39
N ILE A 55 -3.30 -13.48 -8.24
CA ILE A 55 -3.94 -13.83 -6.96
C ILE A 55 -4.92 -12.73 -6.51
N GLU A 56 -4.54 -11.46 -6.62
CA GLU A 56 -5.40 -10.32 -6.25
C GLU A 56 -6.63 -10.24 -7.14
N GLU A 57 -6.48 -10.39 -8.45
CA GLU A 57 -7.59 -10.28 -9.40
C GLU A 57 -8.52 -11.50 -9.35
N PHE A 58 -7.96 -12.73 -9.34
CA PHE A 58 -8.77 -13.96 -9.39
C PHE A 58 -9.27 -14.43 -8.03
N TYR A 59 -8.51 -14.20 -6.95
CA TYR A 59 -8.78 -14.82 -5.65
C TYR A 59 -9.23 -13.80 -4.59
N LEU A 60 -8.68 -12.59 -4.59
CA LEU A 60 -9.04 -11.52 -3.66
C LEU A 60 -9.71 -10.37 -4.40
N ARG A 61 -10.87 -10.61 -5.04
CA ARG A 61 -11.72 -9.59 -5.69
C ARG A 61 -11.62 -8.24 -4.94
N PRO A 62 -10.83 -7.26 -5.42
CA PRO A 62 -10.49 -6.12 -4.58
C PRO A 62 -11.71 -5.24 -4.50
N ARG A 63 -12.33 -5.11 -3.32
CA ARG A 63 -13.17 -3.95 -3.03
C ARG A 63 -12.24 -2.75 -3.14
N ARG A 64 -12.34 -1.99 -4.23
CA ARG A 64 -11.71 -0.67 -4.30
C ARG A 64 -12.26 0.11 -3.11
N ILE A 65 -11.35 0.64 -2.29
CA ILE A 65 -11.73 1.54 -1.20
C ILE A 65 -12.36 2.75 -1.91
N ASP A 66 -13.69 2.86 -1.84
CA ASP A 66 -14.41 4.00 -2.40
C ASP A 66 -14.12 5.21 -1.51
N TYR A 67 -13.27 6.13 -1.99
CA TYR A 67 -12.90 7.35 -1.26
C TYR A 67 -13.97 8.46 -1.33
N ALA A 68 -15.01 8.27 -2.14
CA ALA A 68 -16.11 9.22 -2.31
C ALA A 68 -16.82 9.65 -0.98
N PRO A 69 -17.03 8.76 0.01
CA PRO A 69 -17.61 9.15 1.30
C PRO A 69 -16.69 10.05 2.12
N LEU A 70 -15.37 9.79 2.09
CA LEU A 70 -14.35 10.51 2.88
C LEU A 70 -14.17 11.96 2.39
N GLU A 71 -14.21 12.19 1.07
CA GLU A 71 -14.17 13.53 0.47
C GLU A 71 -15.39 14.38 0.87
N SER A 72 -16.57 13.73 1.01
CA SER A 72 -17.81 14.40 1.42
C SER A 72 -17.82 14.82 2.90
N GLU A 73 -17.03 14.16 3.74
CA GLU A 73 -16.84 14.53 5.14
C GLU A 73 -15.75 15.59 5.30
N ALA A 74 -14.61 15.44 4.61
CA ALA A 74 -13.54 16.43 4.65
C ALA A 74 -14.01 17.82 4.20
N SER A 75 -14.81 17.87 3.12
CA SER A 75 -15.41 19.12 2.63
C SER A 75 -16.44 19.72 3.59
N ARG A 76 -17.15 18.91 4.40
CA ARG A 76 -18.04 19.41 5.46
C ARG A 76 -17.27 19.97 6.64
N ILE A 77 -16.21 19.30 7.07
CA ILE A 77 -15.37 19.73 8.19
C ILE A 77 -14.67 21.04 7.86
N VAL A 78 -13.99 21.11 6.69
CA VAL A 78 -13.35 22.33 6.21
C VAL A 78 -14.35 23.48 6.11
N ARG A 79 -15.56 23.23 5.58
CA ARG A 79 -16.63 24.23 5.49
C ARG A 79 -17.14 24.68 6.86
N SER A 80 -17.22 23.78 7.84
CA SER A 80 -17.65 24.11 9.20
C SER A 80 -16.60 24.92 9.97
N GLU A 81 -15.32 24.71 9.69
CA GLU A 81 -14.22 25.43 10.31
C GLU A 81 -14.14 26.88 9.77
N THR A 82 -14.32 27.06 8.46
CA THR A 82 -14.34 28.41 7.85
C THR A 82 -15.55 29.24 8.30
N ALA A 83 -16.69 28.59 8.56
CA ALA A 83 -17.88 29.28 9.05
C ALA A 83 -17.73 29.78 10.50
N HIS A 84 -16.91 29.10 11.32
CA HIS A 84 -16.70 29.49 12.71
C HIS A 84 -15.76 30.70 12.82
N ASP A 85 -14.78 30.81 11.92
CA ASP A 85 -13.82 31.92 11.89
C ASP A 85 -14.47 33.24 11.42
N THR A 86 -15.51 33.17 10.58
CA THR A 86 -16.27 34.34 10.12
C THR A 86 -17.25 34.93 11.15
N LEU A 87 -17.44 34.30 12.31
CA LEU A 87 -18.34 34.78 13.38
C LEU A 87 -17.60 35.57 14.48
N HIS A 88 -16.28 35.68 14.40
CA HIS A 88 -15.44 36.39 15.37
C HIS A 88 -14.92 37.76 14.87
N LEU A 89 -15.49 38.30 13.78
CA LEU A 89 -15.17 39.63 13.23
C LEU A 89 -16.35 40.59 13.30
#